data_AF-R6XTL4-F1
#
_entry.id   AF-R6XTL4-F1
#
_cell.length_a   1.000
_cell.length_b   1.000
_cell.length_c   1.000
_cell.angle_alpha   90.00
_cell.angle_beta   90.00
_cell.angle_gamma   90.00
#
_symmetry.space_group_name_H-M   'P 1'
#
loop_
_entity.id
_entity.type
_entity.pdbx_description
1 polymer ?
#
loop_
_entity_poly.entity_id
_entity_poly.type
_entity_poly.pdbx_seq_one_letter_code
_entity_poly.pdbx_strand_id
1 'polypeptide(L)'
;MKGKETFRVYPGTPFCDIGECPYREAIARCYSRGWFLGMAATRFGPDRPLERAMLAAVLHRVAGCPQPPRRGLFFDVSPRSYCAQAADWCACQGILPGLGQGRFFPGRAVSWEELLLALWRWEGCPGGGEAPGEIWARARGFALPEDLYRPLSRGEAAQAVDIFFPPQ
;
A
#
# COMPACT_ATOMS: atom_id res chain seq x y z
N MET A 1 -40.98 0.45 6.42
CA MET A 1 -39.81 0.31 5.52
C MET A 1 -38.94 1.54 5.70
N LYS A 2 -37.78 1.43 6.37
CA LYS A 2 -36.82 2.55 6.51
C LYS A 2 -36.13 2.78 5.16
N GLY A 3 -35.93 4.04 4.82
CA GLY A 3 -35.58 4.53 3.48
C GLY A 3 -34.38 3.84 2.83
N LYS A 4 -34.45 3.69 1.50
CA LYS A 4 -33.29 3.30 0.69
C LYS A 4 -32.26 4.42 0.80
N GLU A 5 -31.21 4.22 1.59
CA GLU A 5 -30.02 5.05 1.51
C GLU A 5 -29.51 5.00 0.08
N THR A 6 -29.58 6.12 -0.63
CA THR A 6 -28.93 6.27 -1.93
C THR A 6 -27.43 6.32 -1.69
N PHE A 7 -26.76 5.18 -1.84
CA PHE A 7 -25.29 5.11 -1.83
C PHE A 7 -24.74 6.03 -2.91
N ARG A 8 -24.13 7.15 -2.49
CA ARG A 8 -23.45 8.06 -3.42
C ARG A 8 -22.07 7.50 -3.72
N VAL A 9 -21.87 7.08 -4.97
CA VAL A 9 -20.57 6.70 -5.50
C VAL A 9 -19.69 7.94 -5.56
N TYR A 10 -18.44 7.84 -5.10
CA TYR A 10 -17.50 8.94 -5.18
C TYR A 10 -17.04 9.13 -6.65
N PRO A 11 -17.13 10.34 -7.23
CA PRO A 11 -16.80 10.59 -8.63
C PRO A 11 -15.44 10.02 -9.04
N GLY A 12 -15.38 9.37 -10.21
CA GLY A 12 -14.14 8.77 -10.73
C GLY A 12 -13.78 7.41 -10.14
N THR A 13 -14.63 6.84 -9.28
CA THR A 13 -14.45 5.49 -8.70
C THR A 13 -15.77 4.71 -8.73
N PRO A 14 -15.76 3.38 -8.56
CA PRO A 14 -16.99 2.62 -8.29
C PRO A 14 -17.34 2.55 -6.80
N PHE A 15 -16.56 3.20 -5.93
CA PHE A 15 -16.62 2.99 -4.49
C PHE A 15 -17.71 3.83 -3.82
N CYS A 16 -18.55 3.16 -3.03
CA CYS A 16 -19.61 3.82 -2.28
C CYS A 16 -19.26 4.04 -0.80
N ASP A 17 -18.12 3.52 -0.33
CA ASP A 17 -17.69 3.55 1.07
C ASP A 17 -16.56 4.56 1.36
N ILE A 18 -16.32 5.51 0.44
CA ILE A 18 -15.28 6.55 0.60
C ILE A 18 -15.82 7.99 0.62
N GLY A 19 -17.14 8.20 0.56
CA GLY A 19 -17.73 9.55 0.44
C GLY A 19 -17.28 10.54 1.52
N GLU A 20 -17.35 10.13 2.79
CA GLU A 20 -16.91 10.91 3.95
C GLU A 20 -15.46 10.60 4.38
N CYS A 21 -14.76 9.72 3.65
CA CYS A 21 -13.39 9.34 4.00
C CYS A 21 -12.45 10.54 3.78
N PRO A 22 -11.56 10.87 4.73
CA PRO A 22 -10.60 11.97 4.55
C PRO A 22 -9.63 11.69 3.38
N TYR A 23 -9.36 10.43 3.06
CA TYR A 23 -8.42 10.00 2.03
C TYR A 23 -9.07 9.81 0.65
N ARG A 24 -10.36 10.15 0.48
CA ARG A 24 -11.16 9.84 -0.73
C ARG A 24 -10.54 10.31 -2.04
N GLU A 25 -9.91 11.48 -2.04
CA GLU A 25 -9.27 12.03 -3.23
C GLU A 25 -8.01 11.24 -3.62
N ALA A 26 -7.16 10.94 -2.65
CA ALA A 26 -5.97 10.11 -2.89
C ALA A 26 -6.34 8.68 -3.29
N ILE A 27 -7.40 8.12 -2.69
CA ILE A 27 -7.97 6.83 -3.10
C ILE A 27 -8.42 6.90 -4.56
N ALA A 28 -9.15 7.94 -4.96
CA ALA A 28 -9.62 8.09 -6.34
C ALA A 28 -8.47 8.25 -7.34
N ARG A 29 -7.43 9.03 -7.01
CA ARG A 29 -6.22 9.19 -7.83
C ARG A 29 -5.42 7.90 -7.96
N CYS A 30 -5.18 7.21 -6.84
CA CYS A 30 -4.51 5.91 -6.87
C CYS A 30 -5.30 4.86 -7.65
N TYR A 31 -6.64 4.89 -7.56
CA TYR A 31 -7.51 4.00 -8.31
C TYR A 31 -7.48 4.28 -9.81
N SER A 32 -7.57 5.55 -10.23
CA SER A 32 -7.54 5.91 -11.65
C SER A 32 -6.21 5.56 -12.33
N ARG A 33 -5.11 5.55 -11.57
CA ARG A 33 -3.79 5.08 -12.00
C ARG A 33 -3.61 3.56 -11.94
N GLY A 34 -4.61 2.83 -11.42
CA GLY A 34 -4.57 1.39 -11.25
C GLY A 34 -3.64 0.91 -10.14
N TRP A 35 -3.14 1.77 -9.26
CA TRP A 35 -2.21 1.41 -8.19
C TRP A 35 -2.92 0.70 -7.04
N PHE A 36 -4.01 1.30 -6.57
CA PHE A 36 -4.91 0.71 -5.59
C PHE A 36 -6.17 0.17 -6.24
N LEU A 37 -6.58 -1.02 -5.83
CA LEU A 37 -7.84 -1.65 -6.26
C LEU A 37 -8.79 -1.82 -5.07
N GLY A 38 -10.08 -1.93 -5.36
CA GLY A 38 -11.11 -2.22 -4.37
C GLY A 38 -10.99 -3.63 -3.78
N MET A 39 -11.56 -3.84 -2.60
CA MET A 39 -11.72 -5.17 -2.00
C MET A 39 -12.94 -5.90 -2.58
N ALA A 40 -13.88 -5.14 -3.16
CA ALA A 40 -15.02 -5.63 -3.92
C ALA A 40 -15.34 -4.64 -5.05
N ALA A 41 -16.28 -5.00 -5.93
CA ALA A 41 -16.67 -4.18 -7.07
C ALA A 41 -17.04 -2.73 -6.69
N THR A 42 -17.68 -2.53 -5.54
CA THR A 42 -18.17 -1.21 -5.09
C THR A 42 -17.59 -0.77 -3.75
N ARG A 43 -16.59 -1.47 -3.20
CA ARG A 43 -16.02 -1.17 -1.88
C ARG A 43 -14.50 -1.11 -1.89
N PHE A 44 -13.97 -0.03 -1.35
CA PHE A 44 -12.54 0.17 -1.15
C PHE A 44 -12.06 -0.34 0.22
N GLY A 45 -12.87 -0.17 1.27
CA GLY A 45 -12.53 -0.46 2.65
C GLY A 45 -11.43 0.46 3.21
N PRO A 46 -11.64 1.79 3.30
CA PRO A 46 -10.59 2.73 3.69
C PRO A 46 -10.03 2.50 5.10
N ASP A 47 -10.88 2.10 6.05
CA ASP A 47 -10.49 1.89 7.46
C ASP A 47 -9.94 0.48 7.73
N ARG A 48 -9.96 -0.41 6.73
CA ARG A 48 -9.42 -1.76 6.87
C ARG A 48 -7.88 -1.68 6.94
N PRO A 49 -7.23 -2.50 7.79
CA PRO A 49 -5.78 -2.61 7.77
C PRO A 49 -5.25 -2.97 6.39
N LEU A 50 -4.12 -2.39 6.01
CA LEU A 50 -3.37 -2.79 4.83
C LEU A 50 -2.56 -4.04 5.15
N GLU A 51 -2.78 -5.12 4.42
CA GLU A 51 -1.98 -6.34 4.54
C GLU A 51 -0.69 -6.26 3.70
N ARG A 52 0.36 -6.97 4.10
CA ARG A 52 1.66 -6.99 3.40
C ARG A 52 1.55 -7.42 1.93
N ALA A 53 0.66 -8.36 1.62
CA ALA A 53 0.37 -8.74 0.24
C ALA A 53 -0.21 -7.59 -0.59
N MET A 54 -1.06 -6.75 0.01
CA MET A 54 -1.64 -5.59 -0.67
C MET A 54 -0.58 -4.52 -0.89
N LEU A 55 0.27 -4.24 0.10
CA LEU A 55 1.37 -3.29 -0.06
C LEU A 55 2.31 -3.71 -1.20
N ALA A 56 2.73 -4.98 -1.24
CA ALA A 56 3.56 -5.49 -2.34
C ALA A 56 2.88 -5.29 -3.69
N ALA A 57 1.59 -5.65 -3.81
CA ALA A 57 0.85 -5.49 -5.05
C ALA A 57 0.72 -4.02 -5.48
N VAL A 58 0.52 -3.10 -4.54
CA VAL A 58 0.48 -1.66 -4.81
C VAL A 58 1.82 -1.17 -5.36
N LEU A 59 2.93 -1.43 -4.64
CA LEU A 59 4.27 -1.00 -5.06
C LEU A 59 4.68 -1.60 -6.41
N HIS A 60 4.30 -2.86 -6.65
CA HIS A 60 4.54 -3.53 -7.93
C HIS A 60 3.75 -2.88 -9.08
N ARG A 61 2.49 -2.48 -8.85
CA ARG A 61 1.70 -1.73 -9.86
C ARG A 61 2.25 -0.33 -10.09
N VAL A 62 2.70 0.35 -9.04
CA VAL A 62 3.40 1.64 -9.18
C VAL A 62 4.63 1.49 -10.09
N ALA A 63 5.36 0.38 -9.96
CA ALA A 63 6.51 0.08 -10.82
C ALA A 63 6.16 -0.37 -12.26
N GLY A 64 4.87 -0.49 -12.61
CA GLY A 64 4.44 -1.00 -13.92
C GLY A 64 4.44 -2.53 -14.05
N CYS A 65 4.34 -3.26 -12.93
CA CYS A 65 4.26 -4.72 -12.86
C CYS A 65 5.44 -5.49 -13.53
N PRO A 66 6.71 -5.10 -13.31
CA PRO A 66 7.87 -5.79 -13.90
C PRO A 66 7.98 -7.26 -13.48
N GLN A 67 8.64 -8.08 -14.30
CA GLN A 67 8.98 -9.45 -13.93
C GLN A 67 9.90 -9.47 -12.70
N PRO A 68 9.65 -10.31 -11.67
CA PRO A 68 10.66 -10.58 -10.67
C PRO A 68 11.89 -11.31 -11.26
N PRO A 69 13.12 -10.95 -10.88
CA PRO A 69 14.34 -11.67 -11.26
C PRO A 69 14.40 -13.12 -10.76
N ARG A 70 13.79 -13.38 -9.60
CA ARG A 70 13.66 -14.72 -9.00
C ARG A 70 12.23 -14.92 -8.51
N ARG A 71 11.70 -16.13 -8.64
CA ARG A 71 10.34 -16.48 -8.22
C ARG A 71 10.34 -17.48 -7.07
N GLY A 72 9.24 -17.53 -6.33
CA GLY A 72 9.01 -18.53 -5.28
C GLY A 72 9.95 -18.35 -4.09
N LEU A 73 10.23 -17.09 -3.71
CA LEU A 73 11.14 -16.79 -2.61
C LEU A 73 10.56 -17.14 -1.23
N PHE A 74 9.24 -17.29 -1.15
CA PHE A 74 8.52 -17.47 0.11
C PHE A 74 7.56 -18.65 0.04
N PHE A 75 7.66 -19.58 1.00
CA PHE A 75 6.82 -20.79 0.99
C PHE A 75 5.39 -20.55 1.47
N ASP A 76 5.16 -19.45 2.20
CA ASP A 76 3.84 -19.02 2.66
C ASP A 76 3.11 -18.16 1.62
N VAL A 77 3.66 -18.03 0.41
CA VAL A 77 3.04 -17.38 -0.74
C VAL A 77 2.81 -18.41 -1.84
N SER A 78 1.56 -18.75 -2.08
CA SER A 78 1.18 -19.63 -3.20
C SER A 78 1.62 -18.99 -4.53
N PRO A 79 2.22 -19.74 -5.47
CA PRO A 79 2.55 -19.23 -6.81
C PRO A 79 1.35 -18.73 -7.62
N ARG A 80 0.13 -19.14 -7.23
CA ARG A 80 -1.13 -18.69 -7.84
C ARG A 80 -1.76 -17.49 -7.13
N SER A 81 -1.16 -17.03 -6.03
CA SER A 81 -1.64 -15.85 -5.30
C SER A 81 -1.49 -14.59 -6.15
N TYR A 82 -2.44 -13.65 -6.02
CA TYR A 82 -2.39 -12.36 -6.69
C TYR A 82 -1.12 -11.56 -6.36
N CYS A 83 -0.54 -11.80 -5.18
CA CYS A 83 0.64 -11.08 -4.71
C CYS A 83 1.96 -11.81 -5.00
N ALA A 84 1.96 -13.01 -5.61
CA ALA A 84 3.17 -13.83 -5.74
C ALA A 84 4.31 -13.09 -6.46
N GLN A 85 4.03 -12.59 -7.67
CA GLN A 85 5.02 -11.87 -8.45
C GLN A 85 5.44 -10.56 -7.80
N ALA A 86 4.49 -9.87 -7.17
CA ALA A 86 4.73 -8.61 -6.47
C ALA A 86 5.63 -8.79 -5.25
N ALA A 87 5.37 -9.82 -4.42
CA ALA A 87 6.19 -10.17 -3.27
C ALA A 87 7.61 -10.55 -3.69
N ASP A 88 7.74 -11.40 -4.71
CA ASP A 88 9.04 -11.80 -5.25
C ASP A 88 9.81 -10.58 -5.80
N TRP A 89 9.14 -9.70 -6.55
CA TRP A 89 9.79 -8.53 -7.15
C TRP A 89 10.22 -7.53 -6.07
N CYS A 90 9.33 -7.16 -5.14
CA CYS A 90 9.66 -6.24 -4.07
C CYS A 90 10.81 -6.76 -3.18
N ALA A 91 10.88 -8.08 -2.97
CA ALA A 91 11.98 -8.69 -2.24
C ALA A 91 13.30 -8.64 -3.03
N CYS A 92 13.28 -8.92 -4.33
CA CYS A 92 14.47 -8.80 -5.19
C CYS A 92 14.99 -7.36 -5.29
N GLN A 93 14.10 -6.36 -5.27
CA GLN A 93 14.50 -4.95 -5.24
C GLN A 93 14.92 -4.45 -3.84
N GLY A 94 14.77 -5.28 -2.80
CA GLY A 94 15.04 -4.88 -1.42
C GLY A 94 14.01 -3.88 -0.85
N ILE A 95 12.90 -3.62 -1.55
CA ILE A 95 11.86 -2.66 -1.15
C ILE A 95 11.04 -3.21 0.03
N LEU A 96 10.52 -4.44 -0.12
CA LEU A 96 9.71 -5.12 0.90
C LEU A 96 10.21 -6.56 1.05
N PRO A 97 11.30 -6.79 1.80
CA PRO A 97 11.83 -8.13 2.03
C PRO A 97 10.88 -8.97 2.91
N GLY A 98 11.11 -10.29 2.91
CA GLY A 98 10.46 -11.20 3.87
C GLY A 98 10.90 -10.93 5.30
N LEU A 99 10.14 -11.46 6.26
CA LEU A 99 10.39 -11.25 7.69
C LEU A 99 11.25 -12.37 8.32
N GLY A 100 12.00 -13.10 7.49
CA GLY A 100 12.88 -14.18 7.91
C GLY A 100 12.31 -15.57 7.69
N GLN A 101 13.18 -16.58 7.84
CA GLN A 101 12.86 -18.01 7.71
C GLN A 101 12.15 -18.37 6.38
N GLY A 102 12.38 -17.65 5.28
CA GLY A 102 11.71 -17.91 4.01
C GLY A 102 10.20 -17.58 3.99
N ARG A 103 9.74 -16.67 4.88
CA ARG A 103 8.33 -16.25 4.96
C ARG A 103 8.12 -14.79 4.58
N PHE A 104 7.00 -14.52 3.92
CA PHE A 104 6.56 -13.17 3.56
C PHE A 104 5.49 -12.61 4.50
N PHE A 105 4.69 -13.48 5.13
CA PHE A 105 3.51 -13.14 5.94
C PHE A 105 2.48 -12.28 5.18
N PRO A 106 1.90 -12.79 4.08
CA PRO A 106 1.05 -12.00 3.18
C PRO A 106 -0.17 -11.36 3.85
N GLY A 107 -0.78 -12.02 4.84
CA GLY A 107 -1.96 -11.52 5.56
C GLY A 107 -1.65 -10.69 6.80
N ARG A 108 -0.38 -10.41 7.13
CA ARG A 108 -0.03 -9.57 8.27
C ARG A 108 -0.32 -8.11 7.94
N ALA A 109 -0.91 -7.37 8.88
CA ALA A 109 -1.02 -5.93 8.76
C ALA A 109 0.37 -5.27 8.69
N VAL A 110 0.46 -4.23 7.87
CA VAL A 110 1.61 -3.34 7.73
C VAL A 110 1.47 -2.21 8.74
N SER A 111 2.58 -1.79 9.36
CA SER A 111 2.64 -0.59 10.20
C SER A 111 3.02 0.64 9.37
N TRP A 112 2.83 1.84 9.91
CA TRP A 112 3.34 3.06 9.29
C TRP A 112 4.87 3.03 9.13
N GLU A 113 5.58 2.56 10.16
CA GLU A 113 7.04 2.38 10.12
C GLU A 113 7.49 1.48 8.96
N GLU A 114 6.81 0.35 8.75
CA GLU A 114 7.13 -0.58 7.68
C GLU A 114 6.85 0.01 6.28
N LEU A 115 5.77 0.79 6.13
CA LEU A 115 5.52 1.53 4.89
C LEU A 115 6.63 2.55 4.60
N LEU A 116 6.98 3.38 5.58
CA LEU A 116 8.01 4.40 5.42
C LEU A 116 9.36 3.77 5.06
N LEU A 117 9.73 2.68 5.72
CA LEU A 117 10.93 1.92 5.40
C LEU A 117 10.92 1.38 3.96
N ALA A 118 9.78 0.88 3.49
CA ALA A 118 9.64 0.42 2.11
C ALA A 118 9.79 1.56 1.09
N LEU A 119 9.20 2.73 1.35
CA LEU A 119 9.32 3.92 0.49
C LEU A 119 10.74 4.51 0.51
N TRP A 120 11.43 4.48 1.65
CA TRP A 120 12.83 4.90 1.73
C TRP A 120 13.76 3.95 0.97
N ARG A 121 13.51 2.63 1.04
CA ARG A 121 14.21 1.63 0.23
C ARG A 121 13.95 1.81 -1.26
N TRP A 122 12.72 2.20 -1.63
CA TRP A 122 12.37 2.53 -3.02
C TRP A 122 13.26 3.63 -3.59
N GLU A 123 13.59 4.65 -2.79
CA GLU A 123 14.50 5.75 -3.17
C GLU A 123 16.00 5.37 -3.14
N GLY A 124 16.36 4.11 -2.86
CA GLY A 124 17.75 3.67 -2.79
C GLY A 124 18.46 4.06 -1.49
N CYS A 125 17.73 4.16 -0.38
CA CYS A 125 18.27 4.40 0.95
C CYS A 125 19.03 5.75 1.11
N PRO A 126 18.41 6.89 0.77
CA PRO A 126 19.07 8.20 0.89
C PRO A 126 19.46 8.49 2.36
N GLY A 127 20.73 8.86 2.61
CA GLY A 127 21.21 9.30 3.93
C GLY A 127 22.09 8.31 4.71
N GLY A 128 22.37 7.11 4.19
CA GLY A 128 23.55 6.34 4.55
C GLY A 128 23.68 5.73 5.97
N GLY A 129 22.70 5.77 6.86
CA GLY A 129 22.91 5.15 8.18
C GLY A 129 21.72 4.89 9.12
N GLU A 130 20.64 5.68 9.08
CA GLU A 130 19.48 5.47 9.96
C GLU A 130 18.21 5.28 9.13
N ALA A 131 17.36 4.33 9.54
CA ALA A 131 16.04 4.11 8.95
C ALA A 131 15.28 5.44 8.84
N PRO A 132 14.37 5.62 7.86
CA PRO A 132 13.68 6.90 7.67
C PRO A 132 12.96 7.30 8.96
N GLY A 133 13.54 8.26 9.68
CA GLY A 133 12.92 8.83 10.85
C GLY A 133 11.73 9.71 10.47
N GLU A 134 10.98 10.16 11.48
CA GLU A 134 9.86 11.09 11.27
C GLU A 134 10.24 12.33 10.46
N ILE A 135 11.47 12.82 10.59
CA ILE A 135 11.98 14.00 9.87
C ILE A 135 11.90 13.79 8.35
N TRP A 136 12.39 12.65 7.85
CA TRP A 136 12.37 12.32 6.42
C TRP A 136 10.93 12.27 5.88
N ALA A 137 10.04 11.69 6.67
CA ALA A 137 8.64 11.51 6.32
C ALA A 137 7.85 12.84 6.35
N ARG A 138 8.03 13.64 7.40
CA ARG A 138 7.38 14.96 7.55
C ARG A 138 7.86 15.95 6.49
N ALA A 139 9.14 15.90 6.09
CA ALA A 139 9.67 16.73 5.01
C ALA A 139 9.00 16.45 3.64
N ARG A 140 8.41 15.26 3.46
CA ARG A 140 7.64 14.87 2.27
C ARG A 140 6.14 15.13 2.40
N GLY A 141 5.69 15.68 3.53
CA GLY A 141 4.29 16.01 3.77
C GLY A 141 3.44 14.87 4.34
N PHE A 142 4.05 13.78 4.84
CA PHE A 142 3.28 12.74 5.51
C PHE A 142 2.73 13.22 6.86
N ALA A 143 1.41 13.08 7.04
CA ALA A 143 0.75 13.25 8.33
C ALA A 143 0.85 11.96 9.16
N LEU A 144 1.92 11.85 9.95
CA LEU A 144 2.20 10.65 10.74
C LEU A 144 1.29 10.55 11.97
N PRO A 145 0.82 9.34 12.34
CA PRO A 145 0.21 9.11 13.65
C PRO A 145 1.26 9.18 14.76
N GLU A 146 0.77 9.27 16.00
CA GLU A 146 1.61 9.20 17.21
C GLU A 146 2.32 7.84 17.34
N ASP A 147 1.60 6.74 17.08
CA ASP A 147 2.17 5.39 17.06
C ASP A 147 2.43 4.92 15.62
N LEU A 148 3.70 4.82 15.23
CA LEU A 148 4.09 4.32 13.91
C LEU A 148 4.00 2.79 13.78
N TYR A 149 3.87 2.07 14.88
CA TYR A 149 3.82 0.60 14.91
C TYR A 149 2.39 0.06 14.83
N ARG A 150 1.37 0.91 15.04
CA ARG A 150 -0.03 0.50 14.83
C ARG A 150 -0.32 0.16 13.37
N PRO A 151 -1.34 -0.68 13.10
CA PRO A 151 -1.74 -1.00 11.75
C PRO A 151 -2.06 0.24 10.91
N LEU A 152 -1.48 0.30 9.73
CA LEU A 152 -1.76 1.27 8.68
C LEU A 152 -3.10 0.91 8.01
N SER A 153 -4.00 1.89 7.84
CA SER A 153 -5.24 1.65 7.09
C SER A 153 -5.00 1.73 5.57
N ARG A 154 -5.90 1.14 4.79
CA ARG A 154 -5.84 1.22 3.31
C ARG A 154 -5.99 2.65 2.80
N GLY A 155 -6.80 3.48 3.45
CA GLY A 155 -6.97 4.89 3.09
C GLY A 155 -5.70 5.70 3.35
N GLU A 156 -5.07 5.49 4.52
CA GLU A 156 -3.78 6.08 4.86
C GLU A 156 -2.69 5.67 3.87
N ALA A 157 -2.65 4.38 3.52
CA ALA A 157 -1.70 3.87 2.55
C ALA A 157 -1.88 4.51 1.16
N ALA A 158 -3.12 4.68 0.70
CA ALA A 158 -3.41 5.35 -0.56
C ALA A 158 -2.97 6.82 -0.52
N GLN A 159 -3.23 7.52 0.59
CA GLN A 159 -2.77 8.89 0.80
C GLN A 159 -1.24 9.00 0.75
N ALA A 160 -0.53 8.09 1.43
CA ALA A 160 0.92 8.09 1.44
C ALA A 160 1.51 7.77 0.06
N VAL A 161 0.96 6.79 -0.66
CA VAL A 161 1.40 6.46 -2.03
C VAL A 161 1.15 7.62 -2.98
N ASP A 162 0.00 8.29 -2.89
CA ASP A 162 -0.32 9.46 -3.73
C ASP A 162 0.59 10.67 -3.46
N ILE A 163 0.98 10.90 -2.19
CA ILE A 163 1.97 11.92 -1.80
C ILE A 163 3.35 11.56 -2.37
N PHE A 164 3.78 10.31 -2.21
CA PHE A 164 5.14 9.89 -2.56
C PHE A 164 5.37 9.78 -4.06
N PHE A 165 4.33 9.40 -4.82
CA PHE A 165 4.38 9.28 -6.27
C PHE A 165 3.47 10.34 -6.92
N PRO A 166 3.90 11.62 -6.92
CA PRO A 166 3.12 12.70 -7.49
C PRO A 166 2.92 12.51 -9.01
N PRO A 167 1.90 13.14 -9.60
CA PRO A 167 1.74 13.15 -11.06
C PRO A 167 3.01 13.72 -11.73
N GLN A 168 3.41 13.11 -12.85
CA GLN A 168 4.43 13.64 -13.75
C GLN A 168 3.81 14.52 -14.82
#